data_AF-A0A7W8G063-F1
#
_entry.id   AF-A0A7W8G063-F1
#
_cell.length_a   1.000
_cell.length_b   1.000
_cell.length_c   1.000
_cell.angle_alpha   90.00
_cell.angle_beta   90.00
_cell.angle_gamma   90.00
#
_symmetry.space_group_name_H-M   'P 1'
#
loop_
_entity.id
_entity.type
_entity.pdbx_description
1 polymer ?
#
loop_
_entity_poly.entity_id
_entity_poly.type
_entity_poly.pdbx_seq_one_letter_code
_entity_poly.pdbx_strand_id
1 'polypeptide(L)' 'MYQINNEKFGQFLSEIRKEKSMTQKELADKLFVSDKTVSKWERGGSLR' A
#
# COMPACT_ATOMS: atom_id res chain seq x y z
N MET A 1 21.89 -3.03 -5.32
CA MET A 1 20.49 -2.67 -5.62
C MET A 1 19.67 -2.90 -4.37
N TYR A 2 18.91 -1.91 -3.91
CA TYR A 2 17.98 -2.09 -2.79
C TYR A 2 16.80 -2.93 -3.28
N GLN A 3 16.63 -4.12 -2.70
CA GLN A 3 15.52 -5.00 -3.02
C GLN A 3 14.39 -4.69 -2.02
N ILE A 4 13.39 -3.95 -2.47
CA ILE A 4 12.17 -3.74 -1.68
C ILE A 4 11.43 -5.06 -1.67
N ASN A 5 11.26 -5.65 -0.48
CA ASN A 5 10.37 -6.78 -0.32
C ASN A 5 8.93 -6.25 -0.35
N ASN A 6 8.21 -6.55 -1.43
CA ASN A 6 6.84 -6.08 -1.66
C ASN A 6 5.86 -6.54 -0.57
N GLU A 7 6.09 -7.70 0.05
CA GLU A 7 5.25 -8.20 1.16
C GLU A 7 5.47 -7.34 2.41
N LYS A 8 6.73 -7.07 2.77
CA LYS A 8 7.06 -6.18 3.90
C LYS A 8 6.55 -4.76 3.67
N PHE A 9 6.66 -4.26 2.44
CA PHE A 9 6.11 -2.96 2.07
C PHE A 9 4.59 -2.94 2.19
N GLY A 10 3.90 -3.99 1.71
CA GLY A 10 2.45 -4.13 1.82
C GLY A 10 1.95 -4.15 3.26
N GLN A 11 2.65 -4.90 4.13
CA GLN A 11 2.36 -4.95 5.57
C GLN A 11 2.53 -3.57 6.21
N PHE A 12 3.67 -2.94 5.99
CA PHE A 12 3.97 -1.60 6.50
C PHE A 12 2.94 -0.55 6.05
N LEU A 13 2.55 -0.59 4.77
CA LEU A 13 1.55 0.31 4.23
C LEU A 13 0.18 0.11 4.89
N SER A 14 -0.22 -1.14 5.11
CA SER A 14 -1.47 -1.50 5.79
C SER A 14 -1.48 -1.04 7.25
N GLU A 15 -0.35 -1.18 7.95
CA GLU A 15 -0.19 -0.71 9.33
C GLU A 15 -0.35 0.80 9.43
N ILE A 16 0.41 1.58 8.65
CA ILE A 16 0.30 3.04 8.65
C ILE A 16 -1.11 3.50 8.27
N ARG A 17 -1.74 2.83 7.29
CA ARG A 17 -3.11 3.15 6.90
C ARG A 17 -4.07 3.00 8.07
N LYS A 18 -3.96 1.90 8.81
CA LYS A 18 -4.80 1.61 9.99
C LYS A 18 -4.50 2.55 11.15
N GLU A 19 -3.23 2.84 11.42
CA GLU A 19 -2.84 3.82 12.45
C GLU A 19 -3.43 5.20 12.19
N LYS A 20 -3.46 5.60 10.92
CA LYS A 20 -4.07 6.86 10.49
C LYS A 20 -5.59 6.80 10.30
N SER A 21 -6.22 5.66 10.61
CA SER A 21 -7.66 5.41 10.41
C SER A 21 -8.14 5.72 8.98
N MET A 22 -7.30 5.42 7.99
CA MET A 22 -7.59 5.67 6.59
C MET A 22 -8.17 4.42 5.90
N THR A 23 -9.03 4.64 4.92
CA THR A 23 -9.46 3.64 3.95
C THR A 23 -8.44 3.48 2.83
N GLN A 24 -8.51 2.37 2.07
CA GLN A 24 -7.64 2.17 0.91
C GLN A 24 -7.83 3.28 -0.14
N LYS A 25 -9.05 3.79 -0.27
CA LYS A 25 -9.37 4.90 -1.18
C LYS A 25 -8.71 6.21 -0.73
N GLU A 26 -8.81 6.58 0.55
CA GLU A 26 -8.18 7.81 1.05
C GLU A 26 -6.65 7.77 0.94
N LEU A 27 -6.05 6.60 1.16
CA LEU A 27 -4.63 6.40 0.94
C LEU A 27 -4.27 6.51 -0.55
N ALA A 28 -5.10 5.93 -1.42
CA ALA A 28 -4.91 5.99 -2.87
C ALA A 28 -5.01 7.43 -3.41
N ASP A 29 -5.99 8.19 -2.93
CA ASP A 29 -6.18 9.61 -3.28
C ASP A 29 -4.95 10.45 -2.88
N LYS A 30 -4.35 10.17 -1.71
CA LYS A 30 -3.12 10.84 -1.26
C LYS A 30 -1.88 10.48 -2.06
N LEU A 31 -1.82 9.24 -2.57
CA LEU A 31 -0.69 8.71 -3.33
C LEU A 31 -0.88 8.86 -4.85
N PHE A 32 -1.99 9.46 -5.29
CA PHE A 32 -2.35 9.62 -6.70
C PHE A 32 -2.38 8.29 -7.48
N VAL A 33 -2.84 7.23 -6.82
CA VAL A 33 -3.01 5.90 -7.42
C VAL A 33 -4.46 5.44 -7.29
N SER A 34 -4.80 4.31 -7.88
CA SER A 34 -6.10 3.69 -7.66
C SER A 34 -6.14 2.94 -6.32
N ASP A 35 -7.32 2.89 -5.71
CA ASP A 35 -7.63 2.04 -4.55
C ASP A 35 -7.27 0.57 -4.81
N LYS A 36 -7.48 0.09 -6.04
CA LYS A 36 -7.04 -1.24 -6.50
C LYS A 36 -5.53 -1.42 -6.44
N THR A 37 -4.76 -0.38 -6.76
CA THR A 37 -3.29 -0.38 -6.66
C THR A 37 -2.86 -0.52 -5.20
N VAL A 38 -3.44 0.25 -4.29
CA VAL A 38 -3.18 0.14 -2.85
C VAL A 38 -3.54 -1.25 -2.32
N SER A 39 -4.70 -1.79 -2.71
CA SER A 39 -5.12 -3.15 -2.36
C SER A 39 -4.15 -4.23 -2.88
N LYS A 40 -3.55 -4.03 -4.06
CA LYS A 40 -2.52 -4.94 -4.61
C LYS A 40 -1.24 -4.87 -3.77
N TRP A 41 -0.80 -3.67 -3.39
CA TRP A 41 0.39 -3.49 -2.56
C TRP A 41 0.23 -4.11 -1.18
N GLU A 42 -0.90 -3.85 -0.50
CA GLU A 42 -1.17 -4.40 0.83
C GLU A 42 -1.19 -5.94 0.86
N ARG A 43 -1.50 -6.58 -0.27
CA ARG A 43 -1.50 -8.04 -0.43
C ARG A 43 -0.16 -8.62 -0.89
N GLY A 44 0.90 -7.81 -0.98
CA GLY A 44 2.22 -8.24 -1.49
C GLY A 44 2.27 -8.42 -3.02
N GLY A 45 1.26 -7.94 -3.73
CA GLY A 45 1.23 -7.95 -5.19
C GLY A 45 2.28 -6.99 -5.78
N SER A 46 2.85 -7.37 -6.92
CA SER A 46 3.92 -6.63 -7.57
C SER A 46 3.53 -5.18 -7.95
N LEU A 47 4.45 -4.24 -7.69
CA LEU A 47 4.46 -2.82 -8.09
C LEU A 47 4.60 -2.60 -9.61
N ARG A 48 4.08 -3.53 -10.42
CA ARG A 48 4.15 -3.50 -11.89
C ARG A 48 2.84 -3.05 -12.48
#